data_AF-A0A5D3F503-F1
#
_entry.id   AF-A0A5D3F503-F1
#
_cell.length_a   1.000
_cell.length_b   1.000
_cell.length_c   1.000
_cell.angle_alpha   90.00
_cell.angle_beta   90.00
_cell.angle_gamma   90.00
#
_symmetry.space_group_name_H-M   'P 1'
#
loop_
_entity.id
_entity.type
_entity.pdbx_description
1 polymer ?
#
loop_
_entity_poly.entity_id
_entity_poly.type
_entity_poly.pdbx_seq_one_letter_code
_entity_poly.pdbx_strand_id
1 'polypeptide(L)'
;MNQRTPLPAPAPRAGPPAAAPASPGTAAIDLAVLHARLEESLDVLRDTYAHALGTGGGWYHELTRPEPGMTATALGLLAFVEAGRPFEYFDEGLAFLASRQTASGDALRDGGWATKTSLGMPVVEATGWIARFLARARCDLRDDAPDLKRAYQWLLRNQNPDGGWGSLHGCRSRVWLTCLALRALSQLNPYDPAVDRGVEWLTADRTAARPAWGPTQEAAPTVTHTAFALVTLAEARPDLRTDRLLDAYDWLLAHLDPDDDHTWIETYDVSPRAAASNGTASNGTASNGPAPEPVWRLALWHYGLPIALSALLRDPRGPHGPAVARAFRTLVRGEAADPRWNVGPGGRASLWTLWWRLETLTALSRVPLAGSGDVLHWLPDATVVQRAHARGRPLADLLPHRRLVDPVGFARRHWAAVVLGAVCSGSVLGVAAGAWGWRDFWLSVILPVVLTSVDESVKRRRPPRDPPA
;
A
#
# COMPACT_ATOMS: atom_id res chain seq x y z
N MET A 1 52.00 -20.72 -8.82
CA MET A 1 50.99 -21.78 -8.93
C MET A 1 49.99 -21.59 -7.79
N ASN A 2 49.01 -20.69 -7.96
CA ASN A 2 47.97 -20.42 -6.95
C ASN A 2 46.62 -20.67 -7.63
N GLN A 3 46.09 -21.89 -7.48
CA GLN A 3 44.76 -22.25 -7.93
C GLN A 3 43.74 -21.66 -6.94
N ARG A 4 42.92 -20.72 -7.42
CA ARG A 4 41.72 -20.27 -6.69
C ARG A 4 40.65 -21.34 -6.87
N THR A 5 40.16 -21.87 -5.75
CA THR A 5 39.01 -22.78 -5.69
C THR A 5 37.77 -22.07 -6.27
N PRO A 6 37.02 -22.68 -7.19
CA PRO A 6 35.79 -22.09 -7.70
C PRO A 6 34.71 -22.08 -6.61
N LEU A 7 33.95 -20.98 -6.53
CA LEU A 7 32.80 -20.84 -5.64
C LEU A 7 31.72 -21.89 -5.98
N PRO A 8 31.01 -22.42 -4.97
CA PRO A 8 29.94 -23.38 -5.20
C PRO A 8 28.80 -22.75 -6.01
N ALA A 9 28.23 -23.53 -6.93
CA ALA A 9 27.11 -23.11 -7.76
C ALA A 9 25.90 -22.70 -6.89
N PRO A 10 25.15 -21.67 -7.28
CA PRO A 10 23.94 -21.26 -6.56
C PRO A 10 22.93 -22.42 -6.53
N ALA A 11 22.28 -22.59 -5.37
CA ALA A 11 21.25 -23.60 -5.20
C ALA A 11 20.13 -23.41 -6.24
N PRO A 12 19.52 -24.51 -6.74
CA PRO A 12 18.44 -24.41 -7.71
C PRO A 12 17.27 -23.61 -7.12
N ARG A 13 16.82 -22.58 -7.84
CA ARG A 13 15.63 -21.79 -7.48
C ARG A 13 14.44 -22.75 -7.35
N ALA A 14 13.80 -22.74 -6.18
CA ALA A 14 12.53 -23.44 -6.00
C ALA A 14 11.53 -22.89 -7.04
N GLY A 15 10.88 -23.78 -7.79
CA GLY A 15 9.84 -23.38 -8.73
C GLY A 15 8.72 -22.63 -8.01
N PRO A 16 8.04 -21.69 -8.69
CA PRO A 16 6.95 -20.93 -8.09
C PRO A 16 5.89 -21.91 -7.54
N PRO A 17 5.34 -21.68 -6.33
CA PRO A 17 4.25 -22.49 -5.83
C PRO A 17 3.11 -22.47 -6.83
N ALA A 18 2.56 -23.65 -7.14
CA ALA A 18 1.39 -23.76 -8.00
C ALA A 18 0.27 -22.87 -7.44
N ALA A 19 -0.23 -21.95 -8.27
CA ALA A 19 -1.33 -21.07 -7.90
C ALA A 19 -2.52 -21.92 -7.46
N ALA A 20 -2.82 -21.94 -6.17
CA ALA A 20 -4.08 -22.47 -5.69
C ALA A 20 -5.21 -21.69 -6.38
N PRO A 21 -6.26 -22.35 -6.88
CA PRO A 21 -7.38 -21.65 -7.49
C PRO A 21 -7.98 -20.71 -6.43
N ALA A 22 -7.78 -19.41 -6.61
CA ALA A 22 -8.34 -18.39 -5.75
C ALA A 22 -9.86 -18.55 -5.75
N SER A 23 -10.41 -19.05 -4.65
CA SER A 23 -11.86 -19.05 -4.45
C SER A 23 -12.33 -17.59 -4.55
N PRO A 24 -13.25 -17.25 -5.46
CA PRO A 24 -13.55 -15.87 -5.83
C PRO A 24 -14.19 -14.99 -4.73
N GLY A 25 -14.26 -15.47 -3.49
CA GLY A 25 -14.93 -14.79 -2.37
C GLY A 25 -14.08 -14.50 -1.13
N THR A 26 -12.82 -14.93 -1.05
CA THR A 26 -12.02 -14.72 0.18
C THR A 26 -11.13 -13.48 0.06
N ALA A 27 -11.34 -12.49 0.93
CA ALA A 27 -10.45 -11.35 1.09
C ALA A 27 -9.16 -11.79 1.80
N ALA A 28 -8.18 -12.27 1.04
CA ALA A 28 -6.90 -12.74 1.55
C ALA A 28 -5.71 -12.13 0.79
N ILE A 29 -4.58 -12.01 1.48
CA ILE A 29 -3.28 -11.70 0.91
C ILE A 29 -2.44 -12.98 1.00
N ASP A 30 -1.96 -13.46 -0.15
CA ASP A 30 -0.99 -14.54 -0.21
C ASP A 30 0.43 -13.95 -0.06
N LEU A 31 1.08 -14.25 1.06
CA LEU A 31 2.42 -13.73 1.36
C LEU A 31 3.50 -14.29 0.43
N ALA A 32 3.32 -15.50 -0.10
CA ALA A 32 4.26 -16.05 -1.08
C ALA A 32 4.18 -15.29 -2.39
N VAL A 33 2.97 -14.97 -2.85
CA VAL A 33 2.76 -14.11 -4.03
C VAL A 33 3.33 -12.72 -3.80
N LEU A 34 3.06 -12.11 -2.64
CA LEU A 34 3.61 -10.80 -2.27
C LEU A 34 5.13 -10.81 -2.39
N HIS A 35 5.80 -11.79 -1.77
CA HIS A 35 7.25 -11.86 -1.75
C HIS A 35 7.83 -12.09 -3.15
N ALA A 36 7.22 -12.99 -3.94
CA ALA A 36 7.63 -13.23 -5.31
C ALA A 36 7.54 -11.94 -6.17
N ARG A 37 6.44 -11.18 -6.06
CA ARG A 37 6.29 -9.92 -6.81
C ARG A 37 7.29 -8.85 -6.36
N LEU A 38 7.62 -8.81 -5.07
CA LEU A 38 8.63 -7.89 -4.55
C LEU A 38 10.02 -8.21 -5.12
N GLU A 39 10.44 -9.48 -5.08
CA GLU A 39 11.73 -9.91 -5.63
C GLU A 39 11.81 -9.69 -7.14
N GLU A 40 10.78 -10.03 -7.92
CA GLU A 40 10.75 -9.75 -9.36
C GLU A 40 10.93 -8.25 -9.66
N SER A 41 10.31 -7.38 -8.86
CA SER A 41 10.41 -5.93 -9.04
C SER A 41 11.83 -5.41 -8.73
N LEU A 42 12.52 -6.02 -7.76
CA LEU A 42 13.92 -5.70 -7.44
C LEU A 42 14.88 -6.26 -8.49
N ASP A 43 14.60 -7.44 -9.04
CA ASP A 43 15.37 -8.02 -10.14
C ASP A 43 15.27 -7.12 -11.38
N VAL A 44 14.09 -6.59 -11.71
CA VAL A 44 13.95 -5.58 -12.80
C VAL A 44 14.84 -4.36 -12.56
N LEU A 45 14.90 -3.83 -11.33
CA LEU A 45 15.81 -2.73 -11.02
C LEU A 45 17.27 -3.16 -11.19
N ARG A 46 17.67 -4.31 -10.67
CA ARG A 46 19.04 -4.81 -10.78
C ARG A 46 19.46 -4.97 -12.24
N ASP A 47 18.61 -5.56 -13.06
CA ASP A 47 18.87 -5.84 -14.48
C ASP A 47 18.89 -4.59 -15.35
N THR A 48 18.23 -3.51 -14.91
CA THR A 48 18.17 -2.23 -15.64
C THR A 48 19.14 -1.18 -15.12
N TYR A 49 20.03 -1.54 -14.19
CA TYR A 49 21.06 -0.63 -13.71
C TYR A 49 22.02 -0.26 -14.84
N ALA A 50 22.13 1.05 -15.12
CA ALA A 50 23.03 1.56 -16.13
C ALA A 50 24.41 1.84 -15.53
N HIS A 51 25.41 1.08 -15.97
CA HIS A 51 26.81 1.36 -15.69
C HIS A 51 27.28 2.55 -16.53
N ALA A 52 27.56 3.70 -15.91
CA ALA A 52 28.15 4.83 -16.62
C ALA A 52 29.69 4.73 -16.59
N LEU A 53 30.33 4.72 -17.76
CA LEU A 53 31.79 4.74 -17.92
C LEU A 53 32.37 6.04 -17.35
N GLY A 54 32.68 6.06 -16.05
CA GLY A 54 33.43 7.13 -15.37
C GLY A 54 32.62 8.26 -14.74
N THR A 55 31.27 8.24 -14.79
CA THR A 55 30.42 9.28 -14.15
C THR A 55 29.52 8.76 -13.02
N GLY A 56 29.67 7.48 -12.64
CA GLY A 56 28.82 6.79 -11.65
C GLY A 56 27.52 6.26 -12.26
N GLY A 57 27.14 5.04 -11.93
CA GLY A 57 25.96 4.37 -12.50
C GLY A 57 24.65 4.69 -11.78
N GLY A 58 23.54 4.21 -12.34
CA GLY A 58 22.22 4.42 -11.77
C GLY A 58 21.07 4.12 -12.73
N TRP A 59 19.93 4.75 -12.49
CA TRP A 59 18.73 4.58 -13.30
C TRP A 59 18.25 5.90 -13.87
N TYR A 60 17.50 5.81 -14.96
CA TYR A 60 16.63 6.89 -15.42
C TYR A 60 15.17 6.49 -15.24
N HIS A 61 14.24 7.44 -15.26
CA HIS A 61 12.82 7.14 -15.06
C HIS A 61 12.24 6.26 -16.18
N GLU A 62 12.87 6.26 -17.35
CA GLU A 62 12.68 5.29 -18.41
C GLU A 62 13.84 4.29 -18.27
N LEU A 63 13.55 3.11 -17.73
CA LEU A 63 14.55 2.16 -17.20
C LEU A 63 15.52 1.64 -18.26
N THR A 64 15.15 1.73 -19.55
CA THR A 64 16.00 1.31 -20.67
C THR A 64 17.02 2.36 -21.10
N ARG A 65 17.01 3.57 -20.52
CA ARG A 65 17.97 4.61 -20.91
C ARG A 65 19.32 4.40 -20.23
N PRO A 66 20.43 4.56 -20.97
CA PRO A 66 21.77 4.34 -20.44
C PRO A 66 22.29 5.48 -19.55
N GLU A 67 21.66 6.66 -19.60
CA GLU A 67 22.11 7.83 -18.83
C GLU A 67 21.36 7.93 -17.49
N PRO A 68 22.03 7.75 -16.34
CA PRO A 68 21.37 7.84 -15.05
C PRO A 68 20.89 9.26 -14.74
N GLY A 69 19.79 9.35 -13.99
CA GLY A 69 19.22 10.58 -13.45
C GLY A 69 19.15 10.52 -11.93
N MET A 70 19.43 11.64 -11.26
CA MET A 70 19.55 11.69 -9.80
C MET A 70 18.33 11.14 -9.05
N THR A 71 17.12 11.61 -9.37
CA THR A 71 15.89 11.15 -8.71
C THR A 71 15.65 9.66 -8.90
N ALA A 72 15.87 9.16 -10.12
CA ALA A 72 15.67 7.76 -10.44
C ALA A 72 16.71 6.87 -9.74
N THR A 73 17.97 7.30 -9.68
CA THR A 73 19.01 6.61 -8.92
C THR A 73 18.68 6.53 -7.45
N ALA A 74 18.25 7.64 -6.83
CA ALA A 74 17.88 7.64 -5.41
C ALA A 74 16.69 6.71 -5.11
N LEU A 75 15.67 6.66 -5.97
CA LEU A 75 14.53 5.76 -5.83
C LEU A 75 14.91 4.28 -5.99
N GLY A 76 15.77 3.96 -6.97
CA GLY A 76 16.29 2.61 -7.14
C GLY A 76 17.04 2.12 -5.91
N LEU A 77 17.98 2.93 -5.40
CA LEU A 77 18.71 2.61 -4.16
C LEU A 77 17.77 2.53 -2.95
N LEU A 78 16.82 3.45 -2.83
CA LEU A 78 15.83 3.44 -1.76
C LEU A 78 14.98 2.16 -1.78
N ALA A 79 14.66 1.60 -2.95
CA ALA A 79 13.92 0.34 -3.04
C ALA A 79 14.68 -0.81 -2.39
N PHE A 80 15.98 -0.93 -2.63
CA PHE A 80 16.82 -1.95 -1.99
C PHE A 80 16.95 -1.73 -0.48
N VAL A 81 17.14 -0.48 -0.05
CA VAL A 81 17.17 -0.11 1.38
C VAL A 81 15.86 -0.49 2.07
N GLU A 82 14.72 -0.12 1.49
CA GLU A 82 13.41 -0.43 2.05
C GLU A 82 13.08 -1.91 1.97
N ALA A 83 13.58 -2.66 0.98
CA ALA A 83 13.41 -4.11 0.95
C ALA A 83 14.35 -4.86 1.93
N GLY A 84 15.33 -4.17 2.52
CA GLY A 84 16.37 -4.81 3.31
C GLY A 84 17.22 -5.77 2.46
N ARG A 85 17.52 -5.37 1.23
CA ARG A 85 18.33 -6.13 0.28
C ARG A 85 19.62 -5.39 -0.02
N PRO A 86 20.77 -6.07 -0.08
CA PRO A 86 22.00 -5.45 -0.56
C PRO A 86 21.88 -5.14 -2.05
N PHE A 87 22.61 -4.12 -2.48
CA PHE A 87 22.77 -3.77 -3.89
C PHE A 87 24.24 -3.54 -4.19
N GLU A 88 24.73 -4.15 -5.27
CA GLU A 88 26.15 -4.28 -5.60
C GLU A 88 26.80 -2.92 -5.88
N TYR A 89 26.04 -1.99 -6.46
CA TYR A 89 26.53 -0.68 -6.88
C TYR A 89 26.00 0.46 -5.99
N PHE A 90 25.71 0.15 -4.73
CA PHE A 90 25.16 1.13 -3.79
C PHE A 90 26.07 2.36 -3.62
N ASP A 91 27.36 2.13 -3.39
CA ASP A 91 28.33 3.21 -3.18
C ASP A 91 28.58 4.03 -4.44
N GLU A 92 28.55 3.42 -5.62
CA GLU A 92 28.66 4.12 -6.90
C GLU A 92 27.47 5.05 -7.12
N GLY A 93 26.26 4.56 -6.87
CA GLY A 93 25.04 5.36 -6.95
C GLY A 93 25.03 6.50 -5.93
N LEU A 94 25.51 6.26 -4.71
CA LEU A 94 25.64 7.29 -3.67
C LEU A 94 26.67 8.37 -4.08
N ALA A 95 27.83 7.96 -4.60
CA ALA A 95 28.85 8.87 -5.12
C ALA A 95 28.33 9.70 -6.31
N PHE A 96 27.55 9.08 -7.20
CA PHE A 96 26.87 9.79 -8.28
C PHE A 96 25.97 10.89 -7.74
N LEU A 97 25.09 10.58 -6.78
CA LEU A 97 24.19 11.59 -6.18
C LEU A 97 24.97 12.73 -5.52
N ALA A 98 26.01 12.41 -4.73
CA ALA A 98 26.85 13.41 -4.09
C ALA A 98 27.53 14.33 -5.11
N SER A 99 28.07 13.79 -6.21
CA SER A 99 28.72 14.57 -7.27
C SER A 99 27.79 15.55 -7.99
N ARG A 100 26.47 15.32 -7.90
CA ARG A 100 25.44 16.12 -8.57
C ARG A 100 24.71 17.10 -7.64
N GLN A 101 25.07 17.14 -6.36
CA GLN A 101 24.48 18.10 -5.43
C GLN A 101 24.94 19.52 -5.78
N THR A 102 24.00 20.45 -5.86
CA THR A 102 24.29 21.85 -6.24
C THR A 102 25.18 22.50 -5.19
N ALA A 103 26.32 23.06 -5.62
CA ALA A 103 27.15 23.95 -4.82
C ALA A 103 26.96 25.39 -5.30
N SER A 104 26.46 26.27 -4.44
CA SER A 104 26.14 27.65 -4.80
C SER A 104 26.37 28.62 -3.64
N GLY A 105 26.72 29.87 -3.95
CA GLY A 105 26.69 30.96 -2.97
C GLY A 105 25.26 31.45 -2.65
N ASP A 106 24.28 31.10 -3.49
CA ASP A 106 22.87 31.37 -3.22
C ASP A 106 22.31 30.31 -2.27
N ALA A 107 21.93 30.74 -1.07
CA ALA A 107 21.41 29.87 -0.01
C ALA A 107 20.14 29.11 -0.41
N LEU A 108 19.34 29.63 -1.36
CA LEU A 108 18.14 28.96 -1.88
C LEU A 108 18.47 27.88 -2.92
N ARG A 109 19.70 27.87 -3.46
CA ARG A 109 20.17 26.88 -4.44
C ARG A 109 21.16 25.88 -3.83
N ASP A 110 21.93 26.27 -2.84
CA ASP A 110 22.96 25.40 -2.26
C ASP A 110 22.37 24.17 -1.57
N GLY A 111 22.86 22.98 -1.92
CA GLY A 111 22.51 21.73 -1.25
C GLY A 111 21.35 20.95 -1.86
N GLY A 112 20.64 21.50 -2.85
CA GLY A 112 19.57 20.80 -3.56
C GLY A 112 20.03 20.08 -4.83
N TRP A 113 19.12 19.31 -5.43
CA TRP A 113 19.34 18.62 -6.71
C TRP A 113 18.32 19.06 -7.75
N ALA A 114 18.77 19.14 -8.99
CA ALA A 114 17.95 19.44 -10.15
C ALA A 114 17.34 18.17 -10.76
N THR A 115 16.31 18.31 -11.57
CA THR A 115 15.91 17.30 -12.56
C THR A 115 16.51 17.67 -13.92
N LYS A 116 16.45 16.77 -14.90
CA LYS A 116 16.82 17.13 -16.30
C LYS A 116 15.91 18.22 -16.87
N THR A 117 14.69 18.37 -16.36
CA THR A 117 13.70 19.34 -16.85
C THR A 117 13.70 20.67 -16.10
N SER A 118 14.37 20.77 -14.95
CA SER A 118 14.42 22.01 -14.14
C SER A 118 15.54 22.96 -14.56
N LEU A 119 16.14 22.78 -15.75
CA LEU A 119 17.19 23.68 -16.29
C LEU A 119 18.35 23.93 -15.32
N GLY A 120 18.73 22.90 -14.54
CA GLY A 120 19.81 22.99 -13.56
C GLY A 120 19.41 23.65 -12.23
N MET A 121 18.17 24.12 -12.07
CA MET A 121 17.68 24.61 -10.78
C MET A 121 17.36 23.45 -9.85
N PRO A 122 17.83 23.46 -8.60
CA PRO A 122 17.45 22.47 -7.62
C PRO A 122 15.98 22.64 -7.24
N VAL A 123 15.24 21.53 -7.14
CA VAL A 123 13.78 21.54 -6.91
C VAL A 123 13.37 20.55 -5.83
N VAL A 124 12.19 20.76 -5.23
CA VAL A 124 11.65 19.89 -4.17
C VAL A 124 11.43 18.46 -4.65
N GLU A 125 11.01 18.27 -5.90
CA GLU A 125 10.78 16.96 -6.53
C GLU A 125 12.04 16.09 -6.47
N ALA A 126 13.20 16.63 -6.80
CA ALA A 126 14.45 15.87 -6.75
C ALA A 126 15.04 15.85 -5.34
N THR A 127 15.12 17.02 -4.69
CA THR A 127 15.77 17.15 -3.38
C THR A 127 15.05 16.37 -2.30
N GLY A 128 13.71 16.39 -2.28
CA GLY A 128 12.92 15.64 -1.30
C GLY A 128 13.10 14.12 -1.43
N TRP A 129 13.10 13.58 -2.65
CA TRP A 129 13.36 12.14 -2.86
C TRP A 129 14.76 11.73 -2.44
N ILE A 130 15.78 12.50 -2.83
CA ILE A 130 17.18 12.20 -2.52
C ILE A 130 17.44 12.35 -1.02
N ALA A 131 16.93 13.41 -0.39
CA ALA A 131 17.06 13.62 1.05
C ALA A 131 16.38 12.51 1.85
N ARG A 132 15.17 12.09 1.45
CA ARG A 132 14.50 10.92 2.02
C ARG A 132 15.36 9.67 1.87
N PHE A 133 15.89 9.40 0.68
CA PHE A 133 16.78 8.26 0.44
C PHE A 133 17.97 8.27 1.39
N LEU A 134 18.72 9.38 1.45
CA LEU A 134 19.91 9.50 2.30
C LEU A 134 19.56 9.25 3.78
N ALA A 135 18.43 9.79 4.27
CA ALA A 135 17.98 9.55 5.64
C ALA A 135 17.63 8.08 5.89
N ARG A 136 16.88 7.44 4.98
CA ARG A 136 16.45 6.04 5.11
C ARG A 136 17.63 5.06 4.98
N ALA A 137 18.62 5.40 4.17
CA ALA A 137 19.88 4.68 4.03
C ALA A 137 20.83 4.84 5.23
N ARG A 138 20.43 5.62 6.26
CA ARG A 138 21.23 5.93 7.44
C ARG A 138 22.56 6.59 7.11
N CYS A 139 22.56 7.41 6.06
CA CYS A 139 23.74 8.16 5.64
C CYS A 139 24.17 9.23 6.66
N ASP A 140 23.34 9.52 7.67
CA ASP A 140 23.64 10.32 8.86
C ASP A 140 24.76 9.73 9.71
N LEU A 141 25.01 8.42 9.59
CA LEU A 141 26.07 7.71 10.31
C LEU A 141 27.46 7.87 9.67
N ARG A 142 27.56 8.48 8.48
CA ARG A 142 28.85 8.81 7.85
C ARG A 142 29.46 10.06 8.50
N ASP A 143 30.78 10.15 8.51
CA ASP A 143 31.48 11.33 9.01
C ASP A 143 30.99 12.60 8.30
N ASP A 144 30.57 13.59 9.10
CA ASP A 144 29.99 14.88 8.71
C ASP A 144 28.67 14.85 7.90
N ALA A 145 28.39 13.78 7.15
CA ALA A 145 27.21 13.62 6.29
C ALA A 145 26.83 14.92 5.54
N PRO A 146 27.77 15.55 4.80
CA PRO A 146 27.63 16.93 4.33
C PRO A 146 26.49 17.10 3.33
N ASP A 147 26.28 16.11 2.46
CA ASP A 147 25.17 16.04 1.52
C ASP A 147 23.80 16.04 2.21
N LEU A 148 23.63 15.25 3.26
CA LEU A 148 22.39 15.15 4.04
C LEU A 148 22.10 16.45 4.80
N LYS A 149 23.12 17.04 5.45
CA LYS A 149 22.98 18.34 6.13
C LYS A 149 22.58 19.46 5.17
N ARG A 150 23.22 19.51 4.00
CA ARG A 150 22.92 20.52 2.98
C ARG A 150 21.53 20.32 2.36
N ALA A 151 21.11 19.07 2.13
CA ALA A 151 19.77 18.74 1.67
C ALA A 151 18.68 19.19 2.67
N TYR A 152 18.91 18.92 3.96
CA TYR A 152 18.04 19.36 5.05
C TYR A 152 17.90 20.88 5.05
N GLN A 153 19.03 21.61 5.05
CA GLN A 153 19.02 23.08 5.02
C GLN A 153 18.33 23.64 3.77
N TRP A 154 18.52 23.01 2.61
CA TRP A 154 17.85 23.41 1.37
C TRP A 154 16.32 23.31 1.49
N LEU A 155 15.80 22.20 2.04
CA LEU A 155 14.36 22.00 2.25
C LEU A 155 13.76 23.03 3.21
N LEU A 156 14.46 23.36 4.30
CA LEU A 156 14.00 24.38 5.26
C LEU A 156 13.91 25.77 4.61
N ARG A 157 14.93 26.16 3.86
CA ARG A 157 14.98 27.47 3.18
C ARG A 157 13.97 27.59 2.05
N ASN A 158 13.54 26.47 1.46
CA ASN A 158 12.56 26.42 0.38
C ASN A 158 11.11 26.20 0.85
N GLN A 159 10.85 26.16 2.16
CA GLN A 159 9.47 26.17 2.67
C GLN A 159 8.86 27.56 2.52
N ASN A 160 7.63 27.63 2.01
CA ASN A 160 6.93 28.90 1.83
C ASN A 160 6.43 29.48 3.17
N PRO A 161 6.08 30.78 3.21
CA PRO A 161 5.49 31.40 4.39
C PRO A 161 4.18 30.77 4.87
N ASP A 162 3.41 30.15 3.96
CA ASP A 162 2.18 29.43 4.28
C ASP A 162 2.43 28.07 4.97
N GLY A 163 3.68 27.62 5.04
CA GLY A 163 4.08 26.33 5.62
C GLY A 163 4.13 25.17 4.61
N GLY A 164 3.67 25.36 3.38
CA GLY A 164 3.75 24.35 2.32
C GLY A 164 5.02 24.46 1.47
N TRP A 165 5.13 23.56 0.49
CA TRP A 165 6.21 23.58 -0.51
C TRP A 165 5.66 23.61 -1.93
N GLY A 166 6.23 24.49 -2.75
CA GLY A 166 6.20 24.45 -4.22
C GLY A 166 7.45 23.76 -4.77
N SER A 167 7.67 23.76 -6.10
CA SER A 167 8.92 23.20 -6.67
C SER A 167 10.17 23.97 -6.23
N LEU A 168 9.99 25.27 -5.99
CA LEU A 168 10.97 26.23 -5.49
C LEU A 168 10.31 27.12 -4.43
N HIS A 169 11.12 27.78 -3.62
CA HIS A 169 10.65 28.89 -2.79
C HIS A 169 9.87 29.93 -3.61
N GLY A 170 8.69 30.33 -3.13
CA GLY A 170 7.82 31.31 -3.76
C GLY A 170 6.90 30.75 -4.85
N CYS A 171 7.10 29.49 -5.30
CA CYS A 171 6.10 28.79 -6.10
C CYS A 171 4.92 28.36 -5.23
N ARG A 172 3.72 28.27 -5.81
CA ARG A 172 2.51 27.86 -5.07
C ARG A 172 2.71 26.51 -4.39
N SER A 173 2.35 26.43 -3.11
CA SER A 173 2.38 25.20 -2.33
C SER A 173 1.41 24.16 -2.89
N ARG A 174 1.86 22.90 -2.99
CA ARG A 174 1.07 21.77 -3.53
C ARG A 174 1.11 20.59 -2.59
N VAL A 175 0.06 19.77 -2.61
CA VAL A 175 -0.09 18.63 -1.70
C VAL A 175 1.04 17.62 -1.91
N TRP A 176 1.30 17.20 -3.15
CA TRP A 176 2.37 16.25 -3.46
C TRP A 176 3.75 16.72 -2.95
N LEU A 177 4.13 17.97 -3.22
CA LEU A 177 5.45 18.50 -2.86
C LEU A 177 5.59 18.72 -1.36
N THR A 178 4.53 19.18 -0.71
CA THR A 178 4.49 19.33 0.75
C THR A 178 4.61 17.95 1.41
N CYS A 179 3.90 16.94 0.90
CA CYS A 179 4.03 15.56 1.34
C CYS A 179 5.47 15.05 1.17
N LEU A 180 6.08 15.26 0.00
CA LEU A 180 7.45 14.80 -0.26
C LEU A 180 8.47 15.46 0.68
N ALA A 181 8.39 16.78 0.87
CA ALA A 181 9.25 17.52 1.79
C ALA A 181 9.06 17.04 3.24
N LEU A 182 7.81 16.89 3.70
CA LEU A 182 7.49 16.39 5.04
C LEU A 182 8.02 14.98 5.27
N ARG A 183 7.84 14.07 4.31
CA ARG A 183 8.34 12.69 4.45
C ARG A 183 9.88 12.64 4.48
N ALA A 184 10.58 13.57 3.82
CA ALA A 184 12.02 13.70 3.95
C ALA A 184 12.42 14.30 5.32
N LEU A 185 11.86 15.45 5.68
CA LEU A 185 12.17 16.17 6.93
C LEU A 185 11.85 15.33 8.17
N SER A 186 10.76 14.56 8.16
CA SER A 186 10.39 13.68 9.28
C SER A 186 11.41 12.57 9.54
N GLN A 187 12.21 12.17 8.54
CA GLN A 187 13.29 11.20 8.70
C GLN A 187 14.63 11.88 9.06
N LEU A 188 14.81 13.15 8.68
CA LEU A 188 16.03 13.92 8.96
C LEU A 188 16.01 14.52 10.36
N ASN A 189 14.93 15.20 10.71
CA ASN A 189 14.68 15.81 12.01
C ASN A 189 13.16 15.98 12.23
N PRO A 190 12.48 15.02 12.88
CA PRO A 190 11.03 15.06 13.08
C PRO A 190 10.53 16.19 13.99
N TYR A 191 11.42 16.80 14.76
CA TYR A 191 11.12 17.89 15.70
C TYR A 191 11.41 19.28 15.15
N ASP A 192 11.84 19.38 13.88
CA ASP A 192 12.02 20.69 13.25
C ASP A 192 10.66 21.41 13.11
N PRO A 193 10.55 22.70 13.47
CA PRO A 193 9.32 23.48 13.31
C PRO A 193 8.77 23.49 11.87
N ALA A 194 9.61 23.31 10.86
CA ALA A 194 9.17 23.16 9.47
C ALA A 194 8.22 21.98 9.28
N VAL A 195 8.42 20.88 10.02
CA VAL A 195 7.52 19.71 9.99
C VAL A 195 6.15 20.09 10.54
N ASP A 196 6.08 20.79 11.67
CA ASP A 196 4.81 21.26 12.25
C ASP A 196 4.07 22.18 11.28
N ARG A 197 4.75 23.15 10.67
CA ARG A 197 4.14 24.06 9.69
C ARG A 197 3.61 23.33 8.46
N GLY A 198 4.30 22.31 7.99
CA GLY A 198 3.82 21.51 6.85
C GLY A 198 2.63 20.63 7.20
N VAL A 199 2.63 20.03 8.39
CA VAL A 199 1.47 19.26 8.91
C VAL A 199 0.27 20.19 9.10
N GLU A 200 0.47 21.39 9.63
CA GLU A 200 -0.55 22.41 9.74
C GLU A 200 -1.09 22.80 8.36
N TRP A 201 -0.21 23.07 7.38
CA TRP A 201 -0.63 23.36 6.01
C TRP A 201 -1.49 22.24 5.40
N LEU A 202 -1.15 20.97 5.61
CA LEU A 202 -1.96 19.84 5.14
C LEU A 202 -3.32 19.76 5.85
N THR A 203 -3.42 20.18 7.11
CA THR A 203 -4.63 19.96 7.93
C THR A 203 -5.53 21.19 8.09
N ALA A 204 -5.03 22.39 7.80
CA ALA A 204 -5.70 23.66 8.05
C ALA A 204 -7.07 23.78 7.35
N ASP A 205 -7.16 23.36 6.08
CA ASP A 205 -8.40 23.47 5.28
C ASP A 205 -9.26 22.18 5.33
N ARG A 206 -9.09 21.33 6.34
CA ARG A 206 -9.90 20.11 6.49
C ARG A 206 -11.14 20.39 7.30
N THR A 207 -12.28 20.35 6.61
CA THR A 207 -13.62 20.58 7.16
C THR A 207 -14.56 19.46 6.72
N ALA A 208 -15.76 19.38 7.30
CA ALA A 208 -16.76 18.40 6.86
C ALA A 208 -17.12 18.54 5.35
N ALA A 209 -17.01 19.75 4.79
CA ALA A 209 -17.24 20.00 3.37
C ALA A 209 -16.01 19.70 2.49
N ARG A 210 -14.82 19.54 3.08
CA ARG A 210 -13.55 19.24 2.41
C ARG A 210 -12.80 18.14 3.18
N PRO A 211 -13.32 16.90 3.20
CA PRO A 211 -12.75 15.82 4.00
C PRO A 211 -11.44 15.25 3.43
N ALA A 212 -11.07 15.59 2.19
CA ALA A 212 -10.00 14.92 1.44
C ALA A 212 -9.19 15.90 0.58
N TRP A 213 -8.05 15.48 0.03
CA TRP A 213 -7.07 16.36 -0.62
C TRP A 213 -7.08 16.28 -2.15
N GLY A 214 -6.94 17.43 -2.81
CA GLY A 214 -6.60 17.55 -4.23
C GLY A 214 -5.15 18.02 -4.42
N PRO A 215 -4.74 18.39 -5.65
CA PRO A 215 -3.38 18.89 -5.93
C PRO A 215 -2.96 20.14 -5.13
N THR A 216 -3.95 20.95 -4.77
CA THR A 216 -3.84 22.17 -3.95
C THR A 216 -4.95 22.14 -2.90
N GLN A 217 -4.88 22.97 -1.86
CA GLN A 217 -5.88 22.99 -0.79
C GLN A 217 -7.31 23.23 -1.33
N GLU A 218 -7.44 24.09 -2.35
CA GLU A 218 -8.72 24.52 -2.89
C GLU A 218 -9.29 23.56 -3.94
N ALA A 219 -8.45 22.72 -4.54
CA ALA A 219 -8.84 21.82 -5.61
C ALA A 219 -9.74 20.67 -5.10
N ALA A 220 -10.55 20.12 -6.02
CA ALA A 220 -11.38 18.96 -5.72
C ALA A 220 -10.50 17.77 -5.27
N PRO A 221 -10.97 16.96 -4.30
CA PRO A 221 -10.19 15.83 -3.82
C PRO A 221 -9.95 14.76 -4.89
N THR A 222 -8.80 14.10 -4.81
CA THR A 222 -8.48 12.91 -5.62
C THR A 222 -7.98 11.79 -4.72
N VAL A 223 -8.15 10.54 -5.17
CA VAL A 223 -7.63 9.35 -4.48
C VAL A 223 -6.13 9.48 -4.25
N THR A 224 -5.37 9.88 -5.28
CA THR A 224 -3.91 10.01 -5.24
C THR A 224 -3.42 11.02 -4.20
N HIS A 225 -3.97 12.24 -4.20
CA HIS A 225 -3.54 13.28 -3.25
C HIS A 225 -3.98 13.00 -1.82
N THR A 226 -5.17 12.45 -1.66
CA THR A 226 -5.67 12.00 -0.36
C THR A 226 -4.76 10.91 0.21
N ALA A 227 -4.39 9.93 -0.61
CA ALA A 227 -3.46 8.89 -0.21
C ALA A 227 -2.07 9.45 0.16
N PHE A 228 -1.53 10.40 -0.61
CA PHE A 228 -0.26 11.06 -0.27
C PHE A 228 -0.32 11.74 1.11
N ALA A 229 -1.37 12.52 1.35
CA ALA A 229 -1.55 13.22 2.62
C ALA A 229 -1.67 12.23 3.79
N LEU A 230 -2.49 11.19 3.65
CA LEU A 230 -2.69 10.18 4.70
C LEU A 230 -1.42 9.39 5.02
N VAL A 231 -0.67 8.93 4.01
CA VAL A 231 0.62 8.26 4.22
C VAL A 231 1.60 9.21 4.93
N THR A 232 1.66 10.47 4.50
CA THR A 232 2.56 11.46 5.08
C THR A 232 2.21 11.78 6.53
N LEU A 233 0.94 12.00 6.84
CA LEU A 233 0.48 12.31 8.19
C LEU A 233 0.70 11.12 9.13
N ALA A 234 0.46 9.90 8.67
CA ALA A 234 0.74 8.70 9.47
C ALA A 234 2.25 8.50 9.73
N GLU A 235 3.13 8.92 8.81
CA GLU A 235 4.59 8.88 9.01
C GLU A 235 5.08 10.02 9.91
N ALA A 236 4.59 11.25 9.71
CA ALA A 236 5.04 12.44 10.43
C ALA A 236 4.44 12.54 11.84
N ARG A 237 3.21 12.08 12.04
CA ARG A 237 2.47 12.13 13.30
C ARG A 237 1.70 10.81 13.53
N PRO A 238 2.39 9.71 13.90
CA PRO A 238 1.77 8.39 14.07
C PRO A 238 0.63 8.34 15.09
N ASP A 239 0.66 9.23 16.09
CA ASP A 239 -0.35 9.32 17.15
C ASP A 239 -1.52 10.26 16.79
N LEU A 240 -1.50 10.92 15.62
CA LEU A 240 -2.55 11.82 15.20
C LEU A 240 -3.85 11.04 14.95
N ARG A 241 -4.87 11.31 15.76
CA ARG A 241 -6.19 10.68 15.67
C ARG A 241 -7.26 11.74 15.89
N THR A 242 -7.67 12.39 14.80
CA THR A 242 -8.76 13.38 14.82
C THR A 242 -9.92 12.87 13.98
N ASP A 243 -11.15 13.28 14.30
CA ASP A 243 -12.33 12.89 13.51
C ASP A 243 -12.16 13.28 12.03
N ARG A 244 -11.58 14.46 11.77
CA ARG A 244 -11.26 14.93 10.41
C ARG A 244 -10.29 14.02 9.66
N LEU A 245 -9.31 13.44 10.35
CA LEU A 245 -8.39 12.48 9.74
C LEU A 245 -9.12 11.17 9.43
N LEU A 246 -9.99 10.71 10.32
CA LEU A 246 -10.78 9.49 10.13
C LEU A 246 -11.79 9.65 8.97
N ASP A 247 -12.43 10.82 8.87
CA ASP A 247 -13.32 11.17 7.75
C ASP A 247 -12.58 11.10 6.41
N ALA A 248 -11.29 11.46 6.38
CA ALA A 248 -10.49 11.37 5.17
C ALA A 248 -10.16 9.91 4.78
N TYR A 249 -9.95 9.03 5.76
CA TYR A 249 -9.82 7.58 5.52
C TYR A 249 -11.13 7.00 4.99
N ASP A 250 -12.28 7.40 5.57
CA ASP A 250 -13.59 6.97 5.11
C ASP A 250 -13.88 7.47 3.69
N TRP A 251 -13.51 8.72 3.39
CA TRP A 251 -13.58 9.25 2.04
C TRP A 251 -12.72 8.43 1.07
N LEU A 252 -11.46 8.15 1.41
CA LEU A 252 -10.57 7.35 0.56
C LEU A 252 -11.15 5.95 0.31
N LEU A 253 -11.64 5.28 1.35
CA LEU A 253 -12.24 3.95 1.23
C LEU A 253 -13.49 3.95 0.33
N ALA A 254 -14.32 5.00 0.41
CA ALA A 254 -15.53 5.12 -0.39
C ALA A 254 -15.28 5.44 -1.87
N HIS A 255 -14.15 6.10 -2.19
CA HIS A 255 -13.81 6.55 -3.55
C HIS A 255 -12.73 5.70 -4.23
N LEU A 256 -12.08 4.79 -3.50
CA LEU A 256 -11.13 3.85 -4.08
C LEU A 256 -11.88 2.73 -4.80
N ASP A 257 -11.86 2.77 -6.13
CA ASP A 257 -12.14 1.61 -6.97
C ASP A 257 -10.89 0.72 -7.06
N PRO A 258 -10.85 -0.49 -6.48
CA PRO A 258 -9.68 -1.35 -6.51
C PRO A 258 -9.35 -1.93 -7.89
N ASP A 259 -10.23 -1.79 -8.89
CA ASP A 259 -10.00 -2.25 -10.26
C ASP A 259 -9.53 -1.12 -11.20
N ASP A 260 -9.42 0.13 -10.72
CA ASP A 260 -8.80 1.28 -11.40
C ASP A 260 -7.40 1.57 -10.83
N ASP A 261 -6.47 1.98 -11.69
CA ASP A 261 -5.11 2.39 -11.31
C ASP A 261 -5.09 3.76 -10.58
N HIS A 262 -6.15 4.56 -10.74
CA HIS A 262 -6.25 5.93 -10.23
C HIS A 262 -5.06 6.79 -10.68
N THR A 263 -4.73 6.68 -11.97
CA THR A 263 -3.56 7.36 -12.54
C THR A 263 -3.82 8.87 -12.58
N TRP A 264 -2.83 9.65 -12.10
CA TRP A 264 -2.87 11.10 -12.11
C TRP A 264 -1.60 11.68 -12.73
N ILE A 265 -1.74 12.71 -13.57
CA ILE A 265 -0.60 13.45 -14.13
C ILE A 265 -0.51 14.80 -13.44
N GLU A 266 0.49 14.94 -12.58
CA GLU A 266 0.80 16.19 -11.94
C GLU A 266 1.36 17.17 -12.96
N THR A 267 0.56 18.17 -13.32
CA THR A 267 0.88 19.13 -14.36
C THR A 267 0.70 20.55 -13.85
N TYR A 268 1.79 21.32 -13.84
CA TYR A 268 1.77 22.73 -13.48
C TYR A 268 3.00 23.47 -13.99
N ASP A 269 2.86 24.78 -14.09
CA ASP A 269 3.94 25.68 -14.47
C ASP A 269 4.79 26.03 -13.25
N VAL A 270 6.11 26.05 -13.46
CA VAL A 270 7.07 26.48 -12.44
C VAL A 270 7.65 27.82 -12.85
N SER A 271 7.27 28.85 -12.09
CA SER A 271 7.83 30.18 -12.17
C SER A 271 8.32 30.58 -10.78
N PRO A 272 9.63 30.79 -10.58
CA PRO A 272 10.12 31.43 -9.38
C PRO A 272 9.53 32.86 -9.37
N ARG A 273 8.70 33.20 -8.39
CA ARG A 273 8.38 34.61 -8.16
C ARG A 273 9.66 35.28 -7.69
N ALA A 274 10.09 36.34 -8.38
CA ALA A 274 11.18 37.18 -7.91
C ALA A 274 10.90 37.53 -6.44
N ALA A 275 11.87 37.30 -5.56
CA ALA A 275 11.79 37.69 -4.17
C ALA A 275 11.26 39.12 -4.12
N ALA A 276 10.13 39.33 -3.45
CA ALA A 276 9.57 40.65 -3.25
C ALA A 276 10.71 41.53 -2.71
N SER A 277 11.16 42.48 -3.52
CA SER A 277 12.18 43.43 -3.12
C SER A 277 11.69 44.13 -1.86
N ASN A 278 12.54 44.22 -0.85
CA ASN A 278 12.31 45.00 0.35
C ASN A 278 11.80 46.40 -0.05
N GLY A 279 10.51 46.64 0.15
CA GLY A 279 9.87 47.88 -0.25
C GLY A 279 8.45 47.92 0.28
N THR A 280 8.30 48.44 1.50
CA THR A 280 7.08 49.03 2.10
C THR A 280 5.76 48.59 1.47
N ALA A 281 5.08 47.66 2.15
CA ALA A 281 3.66 47.44 1.95
C ALA A 281 2.93 48.77 2.24
N SER A 282 2.63 49.50 1.18
CA SER A 282 1.61 50.54 1.19
C SER A 282 0.47 50.07 0.29
N ASN A 283 -0.71 50.11 0.88
CA ASN A 283 -2.04 49.81 0.36
C ASN A 283 -2.19 49.68 -1.16
N GLY A 284 -2.81 48.56 -1.55
CA GLY A 284 -3.94 48.58 -2.47
C GLY A 284 -3.67 49.06 -3.89
N THR A 285 -3.03 48.23 -4.69
CA THR A 285 -3.49 47.90 -6.05
C THR A 285 -2.79 46.62 -6.47
N ALA A 286 -3.55 45.55 -6.76
CA ALA A 286 -3.02 44.40 -7.47
C ALA A 286 -2.47 44.90 -8.80
N SER A 287 -1.15 44.88 -8.96
CA SER A 287 -0.52 45.20 -10.23
C SER A 287 -1.03 44.19 -11.27
N ASN A 288 -1.84 44.65 -12.21
CA ASN A 288 -2.22 43.95 -13.45
C ASN A 288 -1.01 43.79 -14.40
N GLY A 289 0.12 43.33 -13.88
CA GLY A 289 1.22 42.85 -14.69
C GLY A 289 0.92 41.42 -15.17
N PRO A 290 1.37 41.02 -16.36
CA PRO A 290 1.26 39.63 -16.78
C PRO A 290 1.91 38.74 -15.73
N ALA A 291 1.26 37.61 -15.40
CA ALA A 291 1.87 36.60 -14.55
C ALA A 291 3.26 36.26 -15.13
N PRO A 292 4.31 36.12 -14.30
CA PRO A 292 5.65 35.84 -14.78
C PRO A 292 5.62 34.59 -15.66
N GLU A 293 6.21 34.67 -16.86
CA GLU A 293 6.18 33.58 -17.83
C GLU A 293 6.66 32.26 -17.18
N PRO A 294 6.01 31.13 -17.51
CA PRO A 294 6.42 29.82 -17.03
C PRO A 294 7.85 29.52 -17.46
N VAL A 295 8.76 29.30 -16.49
CA VAL A 295 10.17 28.99 -16.81
C VAL A 295 10.28 27.57 -17.36
N TRP A 296 9.49 26.64 -16.80
CA TRP A 296 9.23 25.33 -17.40
C TRP A 296 7.89 24.79 -16.90
N ARG A 297 7.41 23.72 -17.54
CA ARG A 297 6.22 22.98 -17.14
C ARG A 297 6.61 21.61 -16.60
N LEU A 298 6.11 21.27 -15.41
CA LEU A 298 6.22 19.91 -14.88
C LEU A 298 5.11 19.04 -15.47
N ALA A 299 5.45 17.79 -15.78
CA ALA A 299 4.51 16.70 -16.00
C ALA A 299 5.07 15.43 -15.33
N LEU A 300 4.41 14.94 -14.29
CA LEU A 300 4.84 13.75 -13.54
C LEU A 300 3.66 12.79 -13.31
N TRP A 301 3.87 11.51 -13.55
CA TRP A 301 2.83 10.49 -13.40
C TRP A 301 2.85 9.90 -11.98
N HIS A 302 1.65 9.77 -11.41
CA HIS A 302 1.39 9.12 -10.14
C HIS A 302 0.37 8.00 -10.34
N TYR A 303 0.61 6.88 -9.69
CA TYR A 303 -0.27 5.70 -9.73
C TYR A 303 -0.98 5.63 -8.38
N GLY A 304 -2.27 5.95 -8.35
CA GLY A 304 -3.01 6.16 -7.12
C GLY A 304 -3.27 4.88 -6.33
N LEU A 305 -3.54 3.76 -7.01
CA LEU A 305 -3.91 2.50 -6.36
C LEU A 305 -2.87 1.99 -5.34
N PRO A 306 -1.57 1.86 -5.66
CA PRO A 306 -0.57 1.44 -4.67
C PRO A 306 -0.49 2.39 -3.46
N ILE A 307 -0.53 3.70 -3.71
CA ILE A 307 -0.39 4.72 -2.67
C ILE A 307 -1.63 4.71 -1.76
N ALA A 308 -2.81 4.56 -2.33
CA ALA A 308 -4.07 4.42 -1.60
C ALA A 308 -4.08 3.16 -0.73
N LEU A 309 -3.58 2.03 -1.26
CA LEU A 309 -3.40 0.82 -0.48
C LEU A 309 -2.44 1.07 0.70
N SER A 310 -1.30 1.73 0.46
CA SER A 310 -0.36 2.12 1.50
C SER A 310 -0.98 3.04 2.57
N ALA A 311 -1.87 3.94 2.18
CA ALA A 311 -2.64 4.77 3.09
C ALA A 311 -3.59 3.92 3.94
N LEU A 312 -4.45 3.09 3.32
CA LEU A 312 -5.43 2.26 4.03
C LEU A 312 -4.80 1.27 5.02
N LEU A 313 -3.58 0.81 4.76
CA LEU A 313 -2.81 -0.01 5.71
C LEU A 313 -2.45 0.73 7.00
N ARG A 314 -2.46 2.07 6.97
CA ARG A 314 -2.10 2.97 8.06
C ARG A 314 -3.32 3.62 8.72
N ASP A 315 -4.54 3.19 8.40
CA ASP A 315 -5.74 3.69 9.11
C ASP A 315 -5.57 3.42 10.63
N PRO A 316 -5.69 4.45 11.50
CA PRO A 316 -5.56 4.30 12.94
C PRO A 316 -6.52 3.29 13.58
N ARG A 317 -7.65 2.99 12.91
CA ARG A 317 -8.65 1.99 13.31
C ARG A 317 -8.30 0.58 12.82
N GLY A 318 -7.37 0.49 11.88
CA GLY A 318 -6.88 -0.73 11.26
C GLY A 318 -7.24 -0.90 9.79
N PRO A 319 -6.50 -1.77 9.07
CA PRO A 319 -6.73 -2.00 7.65
C PRO A 319 -8.12 -2.60 7.38
N HIS A 320 -8.82 -2.04 6.40
CA HIS A 320 -10.06 -2.59 5.88
C HIS A 320 -9.78 -3.84 5.02
N GLY A 321 -9.71 -5.01 5.65
CA GLY A 321 -9.32 -6.28 5.04
C GLY A 321 -9.88 -6.56 3.64
N PRO A 322 -11.20 -6.45 3.40
CA PRO A 322 -11.77 -6.66 2.07
C PRO A 322 -11.26 -5.71 0.99
N ALA A 323 -11.14 -4.42 1.29
CA ALA A 323 -10.64 -3.42 0.34
C ALA A 323 -9.14 -3.63 0.08
N VAL A 324 -8.37 -3.85 1.14
CA VAL A 324 -6.93 -4.16 1.09
C VAL A 324 -6.66 -5.41 0.24
N ALA A 325 -7.40 -6.50 0.44
CA ALA A 325 -7.24 -7.73 -0.33
C ALA A 325 -7.65 -7.57 -1.81
N ARG A 326 -8.69 -6.76 -2.10
CA ARG A 326 -9.06 -6.43 -3.49
C ARG A 326 -7.96 -5.64 -4.19
N ALA A 327 -7.51 -4.54 -3.58
CA ALA A 327 -6.44 -3.71 -4.13
C ALA A 327 -5.12 -4.48 -4.28
N PHE A 328 -4.78 -5.33 -3.30
CA PHE A 328 -3.62 -6.22 -3.39
C PHE A 328 -3.73 -7.16 -4.59
N ARG A 329 -4.89 -7.81 -4.80
CA ARG A 329 -5.09 -8.68 -5.96
C ARG A 329 -4.85 -7.93 -7.26
N THR A 330 -5.37 -6.72 -7.42
CA THR A 330 -5.11 -5.90 -8.61
C THR A 330 -3.62 -5.56 -8.74
N LEU A 331 -2.95 -5.17 -7.65
CA LEU A 331 -1.52 -4.85 -7.61
C LEU A 331 -0.60 -6.02 -7.99
N VAL A 332 -1.01 -7.26 -7.69
CA VAL A 332 -0.22 -8.47 -7.99
C VAL A 332 -0.67 -9.22 -9.24
N ARG A 333 -1.70 -8.73 -9.96
CA ARG A 333 -2.02 -9.25 -11.30
C ARG A 333 -0.81 -9.02 -12.22
N GLY A 334 -0.47 -10.03 -13.01
CA GLY A 334 0.63 -9.97 -13.99
C GLY A 334 2.05 -10.12 -13.43
N GLU A 335 2.98 -10.43 -14.33
CA GLU A 335 4.41 -10.52 -14.00
C GLU A 335 5.04 -9.14 -13.84
N ALA A 336 5.87 -8.93 -12.81
CA ALA A 336 6.59 -7.65 -12.71
C ALA A 336 7.63 -7.50 -13.83
N ALA A 337 8.06 -8.61 -14.43
CA ALA A 337 8.88 -8.64 -15.65
C ALA A 337 8.07 -8.45 -16.95
N ASP A 338 6.73 -8.49 -16.91
CA ASP A 338 5.92 -8.24 -18.10
C ASP A 338 6.08 -6.76 -18.50
N PRO A 339 6.63 -6.49 -19.70
CA PRO A 339 6.79 -5.12 -20.19
C PRO A 339 5.51 -4.31 -20.05
N ARG A 340 4.33 -4.93 -20.24
CA ARG A 340 3.01 -4.29 -20.20
C ARG A 340 2.69 -3.60 -18.87
N TRP A 341 3.24 -4.08 -17.76
CA TRP A 341 2.94 -3.56 -16.41
C TRP A 341 3.89 -2.47 -15.96
N ASN A 342 5.12 -2.47 -16.46
CA ASN A 342 6.06 -1.38 -16.22
C ASN A 342 5.98 -0.31 -17.30
N VAL A 343 5.13 -0.48 -18.32
CA VAL A 343 4.98 0.51 -19.38
C VAL A 343 4.43 1.82 -18.80
N GLY A 344 5.29 2.83 -18.78
CA GLY A 344 4.86 4.22 -18.65
C GLY A 344 4.23 4.71 -19.97
N PRO A 345 3.71 5.94 -19.98
CA PRO A 345 3.20 6.57 -21.18
C PRO A 345 4.23 6.50 -22.31
N GLY A 346 3.85 5.92 -23.46
CA GLY A 346 4.75 5.73 -24.61
C GLY A 346 5.35 4.32 -24.78
N GLY A 347 4.91 3.32 -24.00
CA GLY A 347 5.23 1.91 -24.29
C GLY A 347 6.54 1.38 -23.67
N ARG A 348 7.19 2.14 -22.78
CA ARG A 348 8.52 1.80 -22.23
C ARG A 348 8.49 1.59 -20.71
N ALA A 349 9.32 0.69 -20.21
CA ALA A 349 9.45 0.41 -18.78
C ALA A 349 9.80 1.68 -17.99
N SER A 350 8.99 2.02 -17.00
CA SER A 350 9.11 3.23 -16.19
C SER A 350 9.30 2.92 -14.72
N LEU A 351 10.29 3.59 -14.14
CA LEU A 351 10.57 3.54 -12.71
C LEU A 351 9.38 4.02 -11.89
N TRP A 352 8.59 4.98 -12.38
CA TRP A 352 7.48 5.55 -11.59
C TRP A 352 6.40 4.51 -11.32
N THR A 353 6.06 3.68 -12.30
CA THR A 353 5.11 2.57 -12.13
C THR A 353 5.66 1.53 -11.15
N LEU A 354 6.95 1.18 -11.33
CA LEU A 354 7.62 0.17 -10.53
C LEU A 354 7.81 0.59 -9.07
N TRP A 355 8.18 1.85 -8.82
CA TRP A 355 8.46 2.40 -7.50
C TRP A 355 7.25 2.34 -6.57
N TRP A 356 6.08 2.86 -7.00
CA TRP A 356 4.90 2.89 -6.13
C TRP A 356 4.42 1.48 -5.77
N ARG A 357 4.56 0.53 -6.69
CA ARG A 357 4.33 -0.89 -6.45
C ARG A 357 5.31 -1.44 -5.41
N LEU A 358 6.61 -1.23 -5.59
CA LEU A 358 7.66 -1.65 -4.67
C LEU A 358 7.45 -1.11 -3.26
N GLU A 359 7.19 0.20 -3.13
CA GLU A 359 6.92 0.86 -1.85
C GLU A 359 5.73 0.22 -1.13
N THR A 360 4.67 -0.09 -1.88
CA THR A 360 3.44 -0.68 -1.33
C THR A 360 3.60 -2.15 -0.95
N LEU A 361 4.26 -2.96 -1.79
CA LEU A 361 4.58 -4.35 -1.47
C LEU A 361 5.49 -4.46 -0.25
N THR A 362 6.46 -3.54 -0.14
CA THR A 362 7.34 -3.43 1.03
C THR A 362 6.58 -2.98 2.27
N ALA A 363 5.61 -2.06 2.14
CA ALA A 363 4.74 -1.69 3.24
C ALA A 363 3.93 -2.91 3.72
N LEU A 364 3.28 -3.64 2.81
CA LEU A 364 2.49 -4.84 3.13
C LEU A 364 3.31 -5.92 3.85
N SER A 365 4.58 -6.13 3.46
CA SER A 365 5.44 -7.12 4.14
C SER A 365 5.85 -6.73 5.56
N ARG A 366 5.70 -5.44 5.91
CA ARG A 366 6.12 -4.86 7.20
C ARG A 366 4.95 -4.42 8.08
N VAL A 367 3.73 -4.40 7.58
CA VAL A 367 2.57 -3.95 8.35
C VAL A 367 2.39 -4.86 9.58
N PRO A 368 2.34 -4.29 10.80
CA PRO A 368 2.05 -5.09 11.98
C PRO A 368 0.64 -5.65 11.86
N LEU A 369 0.51 -6.97 11.94
CA LEU A 369 -0.78 -7.66 11.83
C LEU A 369 -1.77 -7.27 12.94
N ALA A 370 -1.26 -6.83 14.09
CA ALA A 370 -2.04 -6.38 15.23
C ALA A 370 -1.51 -5.07 15.82
N GLY A 371 -2.43 -4.19 16.22
CA GLY A 371 -2.15 -2.96 16.96
C GLY A 371 -2.41 -3.09 18.47
N SER A 372 -2.07 -2.05 19.23
CA SER A 372 -2.16 -2.03 20.70
C SER A 372 -3.57 -2.21 21.28
N GLY A 373 -4.61 -1.86 20.51
CA GLY A 373 -6.01 -2.03 20.93
C GLY A 373 -6.66 -3.35 20.51
N ASP A 374 -5.97 -4.14 19.67
CA ASP A 374 -6.53 -5.36 19.08
C ASP A 374 -6.52 -6.53 20.07
N VAL A 375 -7.31 -7.57 19.78
CA VAL A 375 -7.34 -8.83 20.54
C VAL A 375 -6.82 -9.95 19.64
N LEU A 376 -5.84 -10.70 20.14
CA LEU A 376 -5.29 -11.87 19.46
C LEU A 376 -5.98 -13.14 19.96
N HIS A 377 -6.59 -13.87 19.04
CA HIS A 377 -7.15 -15.19 19.29
C HIS A 377 -6.24 -16.25 18.68
N TRP A 378 -5.72 -17.13 19.51
CA TRP A 378 -4.85 -18.23 19.10
C TRP A 378 -5.69 -19.49 18.85
N LEU A 379 -5.65 -19.98 17.62
CA LEU A 379 -6.21 -21.27 17.21
C LEU A 379 -5.04 -22.23 16.90
N PRO A 380 -5.26 -23.55 16.83
CA PRO A 380 -4.18 -24.51 16.59
C PRO A 380 -3.36 -24.22 15.33
N ASP A 381 -4.04 -23.86 14.23
CA ASP A 381 -3.41 -23.63 12.92
C ASP A 381 -3.66 -22.22 12.37
N ALA A 382 -4.18 -21.31 13.19
CA ALA A 382 -4.52 -19.95 12.76
C ALA A 382 -4.44 -18.94 13.90
N THR A 383 -4.25 -17.67 13.55
CA THR A 383 -4.38 -16.56 14.49
C THR A 383 -5.39 -15.58 13.94
N VAL A 384 -6.35 -15.16 14.76
CA VAL A 384 -7.33 -14.15 14.38
C VAL A 384 -7.06 -12.87 15.16
N VAL A 385 -6.85 -11.79 14.43
CA VAL A 385 -6.73 -10.44 15.01
C VAL A 385 -8.10 -9.78 14.98
N GLN A 386 -8.75 -9.70 16.14
CA GLN A 386 -9.97 -8.93 16.30
C GLN A 386 -9.61 -7.46 16.54
N ARG A 387 -9.98 -6.59 15.58
CA ARG A 387 -9.63 -5.17 15.62
C ARG A 387 -10.24 -4.46 16.82
N ALA A 388 -9.55 -3.43 17.33
CA ALA A 388 -9.95 -2.66 18.50
C ALA A 388 -11.41 -2.18 18.48
N HIS A 389 -11.86 -1.66 17.33
CA HIS A 389 -13.23 -1.16 17.15
C HIS A 389 -14.31 -2.26 17.24
N ALA A 390 -13.94 -3.53 17.05
CA ALA A 390 -14.84 -4.67 17.10
C ALA A 390 -14.74 -5.45 18.42
N ARG A 391 -13.92 -5.02 19.38
CA ARG A 391 -13.62 -5.72 20.64
C ARG A 391 -14.86 -6.08 21.46
N GLY A 392 -15.89 -5.24 21.44
CA GLY A 392 -17.14 -5.45 22.19
C GLY A 392 -18.04 -6.53 21.60
N ARG A 393 -17.71 -7.10 20.43
CA ARG A 393 -18.51 -8.13 19.75
C ARG A 393 -17.89 -9.51 19.96
N PRO A 394 -18.67 -10.56 20.23
CA PRO A 394 -18.19 -11.93 20.23
C PRO A 394 -17.52 -12.29 18.89
N LEU A 395 -16.40 -13.02 18.93
CA LEU A 395 -15.66 -13.41 17.72
C LEU A 395 -16.54 -14.19 16.73
N ALA A 396 -17.44 -15.05 17.24
CA ALA A 396 -18.36 -15.83 16.42
C ALA A 396 -19.25 -14.94 15.52
N ASP A 397 -19.66 -13.76 16.00
CA ASP A 397 -20.50 -12.81 15.27
C ASP A 397 -19.74 -12.04 14.18
N LEU A 398 -18.41 -12.08 14.21
CA LEU A 398 -17.52 -11.41 13.27
C LEU A 398 -17.06 -12.35 12.15
N LEU A 399 -17.01 -13.65 12.42
CA LEU A 399 -16.61 -14.63 11.42
C LEU A 399 -17.74 -14.80 10.39
N PRO A 400 -17.42 -14.82 9.09
CA PRO A 400 -18.42 -15.04 8.05
C PRO A 400 -19.13 -16.37 8.33
N HIS A 401 -20.42 -16.30 8.64
CA HIS A 401 -21.23 -17.48 8.90
C HIS A 401 -21.38 -18.26 7.59
N ARG A 402 -20.48 -19.21 7.34
CA ARG A 402 -20.81 -20.30 6.42
C ARG A 402 -21.91 -21.10 7.09
N ARG A 403 -23.17 -20.87 6.68
CA ARG A 403 -24.25 -21.82 6.93
C ARG A 403 -23.86 -23.12 6.23
N LEU A 404 -23.09 -23.96 6.91
CA LEU A 404 -22.78 -25.35 6.56
C LEU A 404 -24.02 -26.21 6.82
N VAL A 405 -25.18 -25.79 6.32
CA VAL A 405 -26.25 -26.75 6.07
C VAL A 405 -26.06 -27.13 4.62
N ASP A 406 -25.35 -28.23 4.40
CA ASP A 406 -25.44 -28.95 3.13
C ASP A 406 -26.72 -29.80 3.23
N PRO A 407 -27.88 -29.34 2.72
CA PRO A 407 -29.11 -30.10 2.83
C PRO A 407 -28.99 -31.44 2.12
N VAL A 408 -28.15 -31.55 1.09
CA VAL A 408 -27.93 -32.79 0.33
C VAL A 408 -27.03 -33.74 1.11
N GLY A 409 -25.96 -33.24 1.72
CA GLY A 409 -25.10 -34.01 2.62
C GLY A 409 -25.82 -34.46 3.88
N PHE A 410 -26.63 -33.59 4.49
CA PHE A 410 -27.49 -33.91 5.63
C PHE A 410 -28.55 -34.94 5.25
N ALA A 411 -29.25 -34.75 4.12
CA ALA A 411 -30.23 -35.70 3.62
C ALA A 411 -29.58 -37.02 3.21
N ARG A 412 -28.38 -37.06 2.64
CA ARG A 412 -27.65 -38.31 2.36
C ARG A 412 -27.22 -39.03 3.64
N ARG A 413 -26.73 -38.29 4.63
CA ARG A 413 -26.25 -38.85 5.91
C ARG A 413 -27.39 -39.36 6.78
N HIS A 414 -28.56 -38.73 6.69
CA HIS A 414 -29.74 -39.05 7.49
C HIS A 414 -30.95 -39.47 6.63
N TRP A 415 -30.70 -40.04 5.44
CA TRP A 415 -31.75 -40.30 4.44
C TRP A 415 -32.90 -41.15 4.98
N ALA A 416 -32.59 -42.15 5.80
CA ALA A 416 -33.58 -43.01 6.43
C ALA A 416 -34.49 -42.23 7.39
N ALA A 417 -33.93 -41.31 8.18
CA ALA A 417 -34.69 -40.47 9.10
C ALA A 417 -35.56 -39.44 8.35
N VAL A 418 -35.05 -38.91 7.24
CA VAL A 418 -35.79 -37.97 6.37
C VAL A 418 -36.97 -38.67 5.69
N VAL A 419 -36.74 -39.85 5.09
CA VAL A 419 -37.81 -40.65 4.49
C VAL A 419 -38.84 -41.05 5.53
N LEU A 420 -38.40 -41.47 6.72
CA LEU A 420 -39.32 -41.82 7.79
C LEU A 420 -40.16 -40.62 8.25
N GLY A 421 -39.53 -39.46 8.45
CA GLY A 421 -40.23 -38.23 8.78
C GLY A 421 -41.25 -37.82 7.71
N ALA A 422 -40.93 -38.00 6.42
CA ALA A 422 -41.83 -37.74 5.32
C ALA A 422 -43.02 -38.70 5.30
N VAL A 423 -42.81 -40.00 5.55
CA VAL A 423 -43.88 -40.99 5.68
C VAL A 423 -44.78 -40.65 6.86
N CYS A 424 -44.20 -40.39 8.04
CA CYS A 424 -44.97 -39.98 9.22
C CYS A 424 -45.82 -38.73 8.95
N SER A 425 -45.22 -37.70 8.35
CA SER A 425 -45.90 -36.44 8.05
C SER A 425 -47.00 -36.61 7.01
N GLY A 426 -46.72 -37.36 5.93
CA GLY A 426 -47.70 -37.65 4.87
C GLY A 426 -48.87 -38.47 5.37
N SER A 427 -48.63 -39.45 6.23
CA SER A 427 -49.72 -40.24 6.82
C SER A 427 -50.54 -39.45 7.83
N VAL A 428 -49.93 -38.58 8.66
CA VAL A 428 -50.65 -37.65 9.53
C VAL A 428 -51.53 -36.70 8.71
N LEU A 429 -51.00 -36.15 7.61
CA LEU A 429 -51.76 -35.30 6.70
C LEU A 429 -52.92 -36.05 6.03
N GLY A 430 -52.72 -37.30 5.62
CA GLY A 430 -53.78 -38.09 5.02
C GLY A 430 -54.89 -38.47 6.01
N VAL A 431 -54.56 -38.66 7.30
CA VAL A 431 -55.57 -38.81 8.37
C VAL A 431 -56.32 -37.50 8.57
N ALA A 432 -55.62 -36.35 8.61
CA ALA A 432 -56.24 -35.03 8.76
C ALA A 432 -57.16 -34.67 7.58
N ALA A 433 -56.82 -35.12 6.37
CA ALA A 433 -57.63 -34.96 5.15
C ALA A 433 -58.76 -36.01 5.01
N GLY A 434 -58.88 -36.96 5.96
CA GLY A 434 -59.93 -37.98 5.96
C GLY A 434 -59.76 -39.09 4.91
N ALA A 435 -58.57 -39.22 4.31
CA ALA A 435 -58.30 -40.21 3.26
C ALA A 435 -58.19 -41.66 3.81
N TRP A 436 -57.83 -41.81 5.09
CA TRP A 436 -57.72 -43.10 5.79
C TRP A 436 -57.82 -42.92 7.31
N GLY A 437 -58.19 -43.98 8.03
CA GLY A 437 -58.51 -43.91 9.46
C GLY A 437 -57.26 -43.87 10.36
N TRP A 438 -57.40 -43.32 11.57
CA TRP A 438 -56.34 -43.31 12.59
C TRP A 438 -55.77 -44.70 12.88
N ARG A 439 -56.60 -45.74 12.76
CA ARG A 439 -56.22 -47.14 12.98
C ARG A 439 -55.19 -47.62 11.94
N ASP A 440 -55.31 -47.16 10.70
CA ASP A 440 -54.42 -47.54 9.61
C ASP A 440 -53.03 -46.88 9.78
N PHE A 441 -52.98 -45.64 10.28
CA PHE A 441 -51.73 -44.96 10.62
C PHE A 441 -50.93 -45.66 11.74
N TRP A 442 -51.61 -46.06 12.82
CA TRP A 442 -50.97 -46.78 13.92
C TRP A 442 -50.35 -48.11 13.49
N LEU A 443 -51.06 -48.86 12.64
CA LEU A 443 -50.61 -50.18 12.18
C LEU A 443 -49.54 -50.12 11.09
N SER A 444 -49.59 -49.12 10.21
CA SER A 444 -48.71 -49.03 9.04
C SER A 444 -47.41 -48.24 9.28
N VAL A 445 -47.42 -47.26 10.18
CA VAL A 445 -46.26 -46.37 10.38
C VAL A 445 -45.65 -46.54 11.76
N ILE A 446 -46.43 -46.43 12.83
CA ILE A 446 -45.87 -46.43 14.19
C ILE A 446 -45.42 -47.83 14.62
N LEU A 447 -46.26 -48.85 14.42
CA LEU A 447 -45.95 -50.22 14.85
C LEU A 447 -44.66 -50.77 14.18
N PRO A 448 -44.42 -50.62 12.87
CA PRO A 448 -43.18 -51.06 12.24
C PRO A 448 -41.95 -50.31 12.75
N VAL A 449 -42.05 -49.00 13.00
CA VAL A 449 -40.95 -48.17 13.53
C VAL A 449 -40.56 -48.57 14.94
N VAL A 450 -41.55 -48.85 15.80
CA VAL A 450 -41.29 -49.35 17.16
C VAL A 450 -40.64 -50.72 17.10
N LEU A 451 -41.14 -51.63 16.25
CA LEU A 451 -40.55 -52.96 16.07
C LEU A 451 -39.11 -52.91 15.54
N THR A 452 -38.81 -52.05 14.57
CA THR A 452 -37.43 -51.88 14.05
C THR A 452 -36.51 -51.26 15.10
N SER A 453 -37.00 -50.30 15.88
CA SER A 453 -36.21 -49.68 16.96
C SER A 453 -35.87 -50.68 18.07
N VAL A 454 -36.82 -51.57 18.38
CA VAL A 454 -36.60 -52.68 19.33
C VAL A 454 -35.61 -53.70 18.76
N ASP A 455 -35.74 -54.11 17.50
CA ASP A 455 -34.81 -55.05 16.84
C ASP A 455 -33.37 -54.52 16.79
N GLU A 456 -33.18 -53.25 16.45
CA GLU A 456 -31.86 -52.60 16.45
C GLU A 456 -31.26 -52.45 17.86
N SER A 457 -32.08 -52.15 18.87
CA SER A 457 -31.67 -52.13 20.29
C SER A 457 -31.21 -53.52 20.75
N VAL A 458 -31.91 -54.59 20.33
CA VAL A 458 -31.56 -55.97 20.65
C VAL A 458 -30.28 -56.42 19.93
N LYS A 459 -30.07 -56.02 18.67
CA LYS A 459 -28.83 -56.30 17.92
C LYS A 459 -27.60 -55.65 18.55
N ARG A 460 -27.70 -54.40 19.01
CA ARG A 460 -26.58 -53.67 19.67
C ARG A 460 -26.17 -54.26 21.02
N ARG A 461 -27.03 -55.08 21.65
CA ARG A 461 -26.76 -55.73 22.94
C ARG A 461 -26.13 -57.13 22.82
N ARG A 462 -25.90 -57.65 21.60
CA ARG A 462 -25.18 -58.92 21.40
C ARG A 462 -23.66 -58.67 21.46
N PRO A 463 -22.89 -59.40 22.29
CA PRO A 463 -21.43 -59.27 22.32
C PRO A 463 -20.81 -59.75 20.99
N PRO A 464 -19.65 -59.21 20.59
CA PRO A 464 -18.99 -59.60 19.34
C PRO A 464 -18.61 -61.09 19.36
N ARG A 465 -18.83 -61.79 18.26
CA ARG A 465 -18.34 -63.16 18.06
C ARG A 465 -16.83 -63.12 17.86
N ASP A 466 -16.08 -63.93 18.62
CA ASP A 466 -14.66 -64.12 18.41
C ASP A 466 -14.38 -64.66 16.98
N PRO A 467 -13.26 -64.24 16.37
CA PRO A 467 -12.91 -64.65 15.01
C PRO A 467 -12.56 -66.15 14.96
N PRO A 468 -12.84 -66.84 13.83
CA PRO A 468 -12.52 -68.25 13.68
C PRO A 468 -11.00 -68.46 13.62
N ALA A 469 -10.53 -69.54 14.25
CA ALA A 469 -9.14 -69.98 14.31
C ALA A 469 -8.61 -70.51 12.96
#